data_AF-A0A349BQU4-F1
#
_entry.id   AF-A0A349BQU4-F1
#
_cell.length_a   1.000
_cell.length_b   1.000
_cell.length_c   1.000
_cell.angle_alpha   90.00
_cell.angle_beta   90.00
_cell.angle_gamma   90.00
#
_symmetry.space_group_name_H-M   'P 1'
#
loop_
_entity.id
_entity.type
_entity.pdbx_description
1 polymer ?
#
loop_
_entity_poly.entity_id
_entity_poly.type
_entity_poly.pdbx_seq_one_letter_code
_entity_poly.pdbx_strand_id
1 'polypeptide(L)'
;MVYPGTDAYIWAKENSYLTTQDYKEWLTEDGLHNCVISTPELSSRDLVAFCDFARRSFYLRPAYVAGKILQMVRTPSEAKRIIKSARTFFRYLFHSSSKMEKGVS
;
A
#
# COMPACT_ATOMS: atom_id res chain seq x y z
N MET A 1 -1.17 -7.95 6.87
CA MET A 1 -2.06 -7.24 7.81
C MET A 1 -2.37 -8.15 8.97
N VAL A 2 -2.54 -7.57 10.15
CA VAL A 2 -2.79 -8.28 11.41
C VAL A 2 -4.30 -8.47 11.63
N TYR A 3 -4.92 -9.37 10.88
CA TYR A 3 -6.38 -9.53 10.98
C TYR A 3 -6.81 -10.23 12.26
N PRO A 4 -7.94 -9.83 12.87
CA PRO A 4 -8.51 -10.56 14.00
C PRO A 4 -8.67 -12.05 13.69
N GLY A 5 -8.27 -12.90 14.63
CA GLY A 5 -8.26 -14.35 14.45
C GLY A 5 -7.00 -14.92 13.79
N THR A 6 -5.98 -14.10 13.51
CA THR A 6 -4.66 -14.57 13.08
C THR A 6 -3.65 -14.54 14.22
N ASP A 7 -2.66 -15.42 14.19
CA ASP A 7 -1.55 -15.43 15.17
C ASP A 7 -0.80 -14.08 15.19
N ALA A 8 -0.68 -13.44 14.02
CA ALA A 8 -0.06 -12.13 13.91
C ALA A 8 -0.84 -11.03 14.66
N TYR A 9 -2.17 -11.13 14.74
CA TYR A 9 -2.99 -10.21 15.52
C TYR A 9 -2.84 -10.45 17.02
N ILE A 10 -2.81 -11.72 17.45
CA ILE A 10 -2.59 -12.07 18.85
C ILE A 10 -1.22 -11.54 19.30
N TRP A 11 -0.17 -11.83 18.53
CA TRP A 11 1.17 -11.32 18.78
C TRP A 11 1.22 -9.79 18.89
N ALA A 12 0.61 -9.07 17.94
CA ALA A 12 0.60 -7.62 17.95
C ALA A 12 -0.19 -7.05 19.15
N LYS A 13 -1.28 -7.71 19.55
CA LYS A 13 -2.09 -7.32 20.70
C LYS A 13 -1.35 -7.55 22.02
N GLU A 14 -0.76 -8.72 22.21
CA GLU A 14 -0.02 -9.09 23.42
C GLU A 14 1.19 -8.19 23.66
N ASN A 15 1.86 -7.76 22.58
CA ASN A 15 3.00 -6.85 22.66
C ASN A 15 2.61 -5.36 22.63
N SER A 16 1.31 -5.02 22.65
CA SER A 16 0.82 -3.64 22.59
C SER A 16 1.29 -2.85 21.35
N TYR A 17 1.45 -3.53 20.20
CA TYR A 17 1.87 -2.93 18.93
C TYR A 17 0.71 -2.45 18.06
N LEU A 18 -0.53 -2.74 18.45
CA LEU A 18 -1.72 -2.22 17.78
C LEU A 18 -1.95 -0.76 18.18
N THR A 19 -1.94 0.15 17.21
CA THR A 19 -2.24 1.57 17.45
C THR A 19 -3.71 1.80 17.80
N THR A 20 -4.60 0.90 17.36
CA THR A 20 -6.04 0.95 17.61
C THR A 20 -6.68 -0.43 17.52
N GLN A 21 -7.72 -0.67 18.32
CA GLN A 21 -8.60 -1.84 18.22
C GLN A 21 -9.97 -1.49 17.61
N ASP A 22 -10.24 -0.23 17.31
CA ASP A 22 -11.45 0.16 16.57
C ASP A 22 -11.26 -0.15 15.08
N TYR A 23 -11.98 -1.16 14.59
CA TYR A 23 -11.92 -1.59 13.19
C TYR A 23 -12.33 -0.49 12.19
N LYS A 24 -13.05 0.54 12.63
CA LYS A 24 -13.38 1.70 11.78
C LYS A 24 -12.12 2.47 11.36
N GLU A 25 -11.09 2.48 12.19
CA GLU A 25 -9.83 3.21 11.94
C GLU A 25 -8.83 2.40 11.10
N TRP A 26 -9.17 1.16 10.75
CA TRP A 26 -8.32 0.28 9.95
C TRP A 26 -8.42 0.57 8.45
N LEU A 27 -9.41 1.38 8.06
CA LEU A 27 -9.56 1.90 6.72
C LEU A 27 -9.36 3.41 6.74
N THR A 28 -8.75 3.92 5.68
CA THR A 28 -8.63 5.36 5.42
C THR A 28 -9.96 5.87 4.88
N GLU A 29 -10.16 7.19 4.85
CA GLU A 29 -11.39 7.79 4.28
C GLU A 29 -11.65 7.36 2.82
N ASP A 30 -10.58 7.13 2.05
CA ASP A 30 -10.64 6.62 0.68
C ASP A 30 -10.89 5.10 0.60
N GLY A 31 -11.10 4.43 1.74
CA GLY A 31 -11.31 2.98 1.83
C GLY A 31 -10.05 2.14 1.65
N LEU A 32 -8.86 2.73 1.77
CA LEU A 32 -7.58 2.01 1.70
C LEU A 32 -7.19 1.43 3.06
N HIS A 33 -6.31 0.44 3.09
CA HIS A 33 -5.84 -0.12 4.35
C HIS A 33 -4.92 0.84 5.10
N ASN A 34 -5.25 1.09 6.37
CA ASN A 34 -4.39 1.82 7.29
C ASN A 34 -3.39 0.87 7.99
N CYS A 35 -2.19 1.34 8.26
CA CYS A 35 -1.18 0.56 8.98
C CYS A 35 -1.37 0.73 10.49
N VAL A 36 -2.03 -0.23 11.13
CA VAL A 36 -2.34 -0.20 12.57
C VAL A 36 -1.24 -0.83 13.45
N ILE A 37 -0.07 -1.09 12.87
CA ILE A 37 1.07 -1.72 13.57
C ILE A 37 2.18 -0.69 13.76
N SER A 38 2.54 -0.46 15.01
CA SER A 38 3.66 0.38 15.41
C SER A 38 4.43 -0.32 16.53
N THR A 39 5.74 -0.47 16.36
CA THR A 39 6.65 -0.97 17.41
C THR A 39 7.55 0.17 17.92
N PRO A 40 8.26 -0.01 19.04
CA PRO A 40 9.24 0.97 19.52
C PRO A 40 10.33 1.30 18.49
N GLU A 41 10.67 0.36 17.61
CA GLU A 41 11.73 0.49 16.60
C GLU A 41 11.22 0.99 15.24
N LEU A 42 9.94 0.74 14.92
CA LEU A 42 9.34 1.01 13.62
C LEU A 42 7.93 1.57 13.78
N SER A 43 7.73 2.84 13.42
CA SER A 43 6.41 3.44 13.44
C SER A 43 5.55 2.96 12.26
N SER A 44 4.22 3.00 12.42
CA SER A 44 3.28 2.79 11.30
C SER A 44 3.64 3.65 10.08
N ARG A 45 4.09 4.89 10.32
CA ARG A 45 4.47 5.84 9.27
C ARG A 45 5.71 5.37 8.51
N ASP A 46 6.72 4.86 9.19
CA ASP A 46 7.94 4.36 8.56
C ASP A 46 7.64 3.13 7.70
N LEU A 47 6.77 2.23 8.20
CA LEU A 47 6.31 1.07 7.44
C LEU A 47 5.55 1.47 6.16
N VAL A 48 4.66 2.46 6.26
CA VAL A 48 3.91 3.00 5.11
C VAL A 48 4.86 3.67 4.11
N ALA A 49 5.79 4.50 4.59
CA ALA A 49 6.77 5.17 3.75
C ALA A 49 7.68 4.18 3.02
N PHE A 50 8.12 3.12 3.71
CA PHE A 50 8.87 2.02 3.11
C PHE A 50 8.06 1.30 2.04
N CYS A 51 6.79 1.00 2.30
CA CYS A 51 5.89 0.39 1.30
C CYS A 51 5.67 1.29 0.07
N ASP A 52 5.53 2.60 0.27
CA ASP A 52 5.43 3.59 -0.82
C ASP A 52 6.72 3.59 -1.66
N PHE A 53 7.88 3.62 -1.00
CA PHE A 53 9.19 3.57 -1.64
C PHE A 53 9.38 2.27 -2.43
N ALA A 54 9.13 1.11 -1.82
CA ALA A 54 9.29 -0.19 -2.45
C ALA A 54 8.40 -0.34 -3.69
N ARG A 55 7.13 0.09 -3.60
CA ARG A 55 6.21 0.11 -4.75
C ARG A 55 6.74 0.98 -5.89
N ARG A 56 7.12 2.24 -5.62
CA ARG A 56 7.66 3.14 -6.64
C ARG A 56 8.92 2.56 -7.29
N SER A 57 9.86 2.08 -6.48
CA SER A 57 11.10 1.47 -6.95
C SER A 57 10.86 0.27 -7.87
N PHE A 58 9.90 -0.59 -7.54
CA PHE A 58 9.56 -1.76 -8.36
C PHE A 58 8.86 -1.38 -9.66
N TYR A 59 7.76 -0.61 -9.58
CA TYR A 59 6.91 -0.34 -10.76
C TYR A 59 7.51 0.68 -11.73
N LEU A 60 8.40 1.56 -11.27
CA LEU A 60 9.13 2.51 -12.12
C LEU A 60 10.45 1.94 -12.67
N ARG A 61 10.84 0.73 -12.27
CA ARG A 61 12.08 0.10 -12.74
C ARG A 61 12.07 -0.02 -14.27
N PRO A 62 13.09 0.50 -14.99
CA PRO A 62 13.09 0.51 -16.46
C PRO A 62 12.86 -0.86 -17.09
N ALA A 63 13.46 -1.91 -16.52
CA ALA A 63 13.28 -3.28 -16.99
C ALA A 63 11.82 -3.78 -16.87
N TYR A 64 11.11 -3.40 -15.78
CA TYR A 64 9.71 -3.74 -15.59
C TYR A 64 8.83 -3.01 -16.62
N VAL A 65 9.07 -1.70 -16.79
CA VAL A 65 8.36 -0.86 -17.77
C VAL A 65 8.57 -1.39 -19.19
N ALA A 66 9.81 -1.68 -19.58
CA ALA A 66 10.13 -2.27 -20.88
C ALA A 66 9.44 -3.61 -21.10
N GLY A 67 9.40 -4.48 -20.07
CA GLY A 67 8.67 -5.74 -20.12
C GLY A 67 7.18 -5.56 -20.38
N LYS A 68 6.55 -4.54 -19.77
CA LYS A 68 5.15 -4.20 -20.01
C LYS A 68 4.89 -3.61 -21.40
N ILE A 69 5.80 -2.78 -21.91
CA ILE A 69 5.73 -2.27 -23.27
C ILE A 69 5.81 -3.43 -24.28
N LEU A 70 6.77 -4.33 -24.10
CA LEU A 70 6.92 -5.51 -24.95
C LEU A 70 5.67 -6.41 -24.91
N GLN A 71 5.06 -6.58 -23.73
CA GLN A 71 3.80 -7.31 -23.59
C GLN A 71 2.67 -6.66 -24.40
N MET A 72 2.55 -5.32 -24.36
CA MET A 72 1.53 -4.60 -25.15
C MET A 72 1.76 -4.74 -26.65
N VAL A 73 3.02 -4.72 -27.11
CA VAL A 73 3.36 -4.89 -28.53
C VAL A 73 3.08 -6.31 -29.01
N ARG A 74 3.43 -7.34 -28.20
CA ARG A 74 3.18 -8.75 -28.54
C ARG A 74 1.71 -9.15 -28.47
N THR A 75 0.92 -8.48 -27.64
CA THR A 75 -0.50 -8.80 -27.44
C THR A 75 -1.34 -7.51 -27.43
N PRO A 76 -1.66 -6.94 -28.61
CA PRO A 76 -2.37 -5.67 -28.70
C PRO A 76 -3.78 -5.67 -28.07
N SER A 77 -4.45 -6.83 -28.02
CA SER A 77 -5.73 -7.00 -27.33
C SER A 77 -5.64 -6.67 -25.84
N GLU A 78 -4.48 -6.87 -25.22
CA GLU A 78 -4.21 -6.59 -23.81
C GLU A 78 -3.80 -5.14 -23.54
N ALA A 79 -3.36 -4.41 -24.57
CA ALA A 79 -2.85 -3.06 -24.41
C ALA A 79 -3.89 -2.11 -23.80
N LYS A 80 -5.16 -2.20 -24.23
CA LYS A 80 -6.26 -1.41 -23.65
C LYS A 80 -6.43 -1.64 -22.15
N ARG A 81 -6.35 -2.91 -21.71
CA ARG A 81 -6.46 -3.30 -20.29
C ARG A 81 -5.27 -2.79 -19.49
N ILE A 82 -4.06 -2.96 -20.02
CA ILE A 82 -2.82 -2.51 -19.38
C ILE A 82 -2.81 -0.99 -19.22
N ILE A 83 -3.16 -0.23 -20.26
CA ILE A 83 -3.21 1.24 -20.21
C ILE A 83 -4.26 1.74 -19.21
N LYS A 84 -5.46 1.13 -19.20
CA LYS A 84 -6.52 1.47 -18.24
C LYS A 84 -6.05 1.25 -16.81
N SER A 85 -5.50 0.07 -16.52
CA SER A 85 -4.98 -0.27 -15.19
C SER A 85 -3.81 0.62 -14.79
N ALA A 86 -2.88 0.91 -15.71
CA ALA A 86 -1.76 1.79 -15.47
C ALA A 86 -2.23 3.21 -15.11
N ARG A 87 -3.19 3.77 -15.86
CA ARG A 87 -3.73 5.11 -15.58
C ARG A 87 -4.34 5.20 -14.17
N THR A 88 -5.12 4.20 -13.76
CA THR A 88 -5.67 4.14 -12.40
C THR A 88 -4.55 3.99 -11.38
N PHE A 89 -3.63 3.06 -11.61
CA PHE A 89 -2.53 2.77 -10.69
C PHE A 89 -1.60 3.96 -10.48
N PHE A 90 -1.21 4.67 -11.54
CA PHE A 90 -0.33 5.84 -11.46
C PHE A 90 -0.96 6.98 -10.66
N ARG A 91 -2.29 7.13 -10.69
CA ARG A 91 -2.99 8.09 -9.82
C ARG A 91 -2.66 7.83 -8.34
N TYR A 92 -2.70 6.57 -7.91
CA TYR A 92 -2.41 6.18 -6.53
C TYR A 92 -0.91 6.05 -6.24
N LEU A 93 -0.08 5.74 -7.25
CA LEU A 93 1.38 5.64 -7.07
C LEU A 93 2.01 6.99 -6.73
N PHE A 94 1.49 8.07 -7.33
CA PHE A 94 1.96 9.44 -7.09
C PHE A 94 1.17 10.20 -6.03
N HIS A 95 -0.01 9.69 -5.64
CA HIS A 95 -0.68 10.18 -4.44
C HIS A 95 0.09 9.65 -3.22
N SER A 96 1.01 10.46 -2.68
CA SER A 96 1.81 10.06 -1.52
C SER A 96 0.90 9.84 -0.31
N SER A 97 1.15 8.76 0.44
CA SER A 97 0.37 8.42 1.63
C SER A 97 0.45 9.48 2.75
N SER A 98 1.34 10.46 2.62
CA SER A 98 1.57 11.57 3.56
C SER A 98 0.37 12.51 3.78
N LYS A 99 -0.73 12.35 3.03
CA LYS A 99 -1.95 13.15 3.23
C LYS A 99 -2.96 12.52 4.21
N MET A 100 -2.72 11.28 4.66
CA MET A 100 -3.64 10.53 5.55
C MET A 100 -3.58 10.91 7.03
N GLU A 101 -2.65 11.74 7.48
CA GLU A 101 -2.55 12.13 8.91
C GLU A 101 -3.44 13.32 9.31
N LYS A 102 -4.16 13.98 8.40
CA LYS A 102 -4.99 15.16 8.76
C LYS A 102 -6.36 14.85 9.38
N GLY A 103 -6.67 13.58 9.65
CA GLY A 103 -7.98 13.14 10.15
C GLY A 103 -8.02 12.65 11.60
N VAL A 104 -6.90 12.67 12.33
CA VAL A 104 -6.85 12.22 13.74
C VAL A 104 -6.40 13.38 14.62
N SER A 105 -7.38 14.14 15.12
CA SER A 105 -7.30 14.98 16.33
C SER A 105 -8.55 14.74 17.16
#